data_AF-A0A0R1RIQ2-F1
#
_entry.id   AF-A0A0R1RIQ2-F1
#
_cell.length_a   1.000
_cell.length_b   1.000
_cell.length_c   1.000
_cell.angle_alpha   90.00
_cell.angle_beta   90.00
_cell.angle_gamma   90.00
#
_symmetry.space_group_name_H-M   'P 1'
#
loop_
_entity.id
_entity.type
_entity.pdbx_description
1 polymer ?
#
loop_
_entity_poly.entity_id
_entity_poly.type
_entity_poly.pdbx_seq_one_letter_code
_entity_poly.pdbx_strand_id
1 'polypeptide(L)'
;MTYDDYQQQVKPLNDQISDLTEVLFFKFKKLMEQNSSTLFSLALDESFNFIDKDDKPIETEDDTYIQLFSIGSTPLYLNTSSKEVCTLNFDPDLGFKVPQAVSDDALQKCFRYKDNYLSAMHIVGLDGIFNKNLENQKNIIASLTNI
;
A
#
# COMPACT_ATOMS: atom_id res chain seq x y z
N MET A 1 -14.89 -29.54 -15.98
CA MET A 1 -13.42 -29.52 -15.90
C MET A 1 -13.00 -30.64 -14.98
N THR A 2 -12.17 -31.57 -15.43
CA THR A 2 -11.59 -32.60 -14.56
C THR A 2 -10.38 -32.05 -13.81
N TYR A 3 -9.88 -32.80 -12.82
CA TYR A 3 -8.64 -32.42 -12.12
C TYR A 3 -7.42 -32.44 -13.06
N ASP A 4 -7.39 -33.38 -14.01
CA ASP A 4 -6.33 -33.46 -15.01
C ASP A 4 -6.39 -32.26 -15.97
N ASP A 5 -7.59 -31.85 -16.39
CA ASP A 5 -7.78 -30.62 -17.18
C ASP A 5 -7.31 -29.38 -16.41
N TYR A 6 -7.59 -29.32 -15.10
CA TYR A 6 -7.12 -28.25 -14.24
C TYR A 6 -5.58 -28.22 -14.17
N GLN A 7 -4.94 -29.37 -13.95
CA GLN A 7 -3.47 -29.46 -13.88
C GLN A 7 -2.80 -29.03 -15.19
N GLN A 8 -3.38 -29.40 -16.34
CA GLN A 8 -2.81 -29.07 -17.64
C GLN A 8 -3.03 -27.62 -18.05
N GLN A 9 -4.16 -27.01 -17.67
CA GLN A 9 -4.53 -25.67 -18.15
C GLN A 9 -4.23 -24.58 -17.12
N VAL A 10 -4.52 -24.80 -15.84
CA VAL A 10 -4.45 -23.76 -14.80
C VAL A 10 -3.07 -23.68 -14.17
N LYS A 11 -2.36 -24.80 -13.99
CA LYS A 11 -1.03 -24.79 -13.37
C LYS A 11 -0.01 -23.94 -14.15
N PRO A 12 0.14 -24.07 -15.49
CA PRO A 12 1.07 -23.24 -16.24
C PRO A 12 0.73 -21.74 -16.17
N LEU A 13 -0.56 -21.39 -16.10
CA LEU A 13 -1.00 -20.01 -15.92
C LEU A 13 -0.63 -19.48 -14.54
N ASN A 14 -0.77 -20.29 -13.49
CA ASN A 14 -0.36 -19.93 -12.14
C ASN A 14 1.16 -19.71 -12.03
N ASP A 15 1.95 -20.51 -12.74
CA ASP A 15 3.41 -20.34 -12.79
C ASP A 15 3.76 -19.00 -13.46
N GLN A 16 3.15 -18.69 -14.61
CA GLN A 16 3.32 -17.38 -15.28
C GLN A 16 2.88 -16.20 -14.40
N ILE A 17 1.75 -16.32 -13.69
CA ILE A 17 1.29 -15.31 -12.74
C ILE A 17 2.31 -15.14 -11.61
N SER A 18 2.88 -16.24 -11.11
CA SER A 18 3.90 -16.20 -10.06
C SER A 18 5.12 -15.41 -10.50
N ASP A 19 5.68 -15.72 -11.67
CA ASP A 19 6.85 -15.03 -12.23
C ASP A 19 6.59 -13.53 -12.43
N LEU A 20 5.42 -13.17 -12.98
CA LEU A 20 5.04 -11.76 -13.16
C LEU A 20 4.92 -11.04 -11.81
N THR A 21 4.26 -11.66 -10.83
CA THR A 21 4.08 -11.06 -9.51
C THR A 21 5.38 -10.92 -8.73
N GLU A 22 6.35 -11.81 -8.96
CA GLU A 22 7.69 -11.70 -8.40
C GLU A 22 8.40 -10.45 -8.92
N VAL A 23 8.33 -10.20 -10.24
CA VAL A 23 8.87 -8.98 -10.86
C VAL A 23 8.22 -7.72 -10.28
N LEU A 24 6.88 -7.73 -10.11
CA LEU A 24 6.15 -6.63 -9.49
C LEU A 24 6.58 -6.39 -8.04
N PHE A 25 6.74 -7.46 -7.27
CA PHE A 25 7.19 -7.42 -5.88
C PHE A 25 8.60 -6.83 -5.76
N PHE A 26 9.56 -7.28 -6.58
CA PHE A 26 10.91 -6.71 -6.56
C PHE A 26 10.93 -5.23 -6.94
N LYS A 27 10.10 -4.81 -7.91
CA LYS A 27 9.95 -3.39 -8.25
C LYS A 27 9.39 -2.60 -7.08
N PHE A 28 8.38 -3.12 -6.38
CA PHE A 28 7.81 -2.52 -5.18
C PHE A 28 8.88 -2.35 -4.08
N LYS A 29 9.60 -3.42 -3.70
CA LYS A 29 10.65 -3.35 -2.67
C LYS A 29 11.76 -2.37 -3.03
N LYS A 30 12.16 -2.33 -4.31
CA LYS A 30 13.16 -1.38 -4.80
C LYS A 30 12.71 0.07 -4.61
N LEU A 31 11.50 0.42 -5.04
CA LEU A 31 11.00 1.79 -4.88
C LEU A 31 10.79 2.16 -3.41
N MET A 32 10.27 1.23 -2.61
CA MET A 32 10.12 1.42 -1.17
C MET A 32 11.47 1.75 -0.50
N GLU A 33 12.54 1.03 -0.85
CA GLU A 33 13.87 1.33 -0.34
C GLU A 33 14.38 2.69 -0.83
N GLN A 34 14.28 2.94 -2.14
CA GLN A 34 14.74 4.18 -2.78
C GLN A 34 14.05 5.43 -2.24
N ASN A 35 12.75 5.34 -1.95
CA ASN A 35 11.92 6.46 -1.53
C ASN A 35 11.69 6.49 -0.01
N SER A 36 12.28 5.58 0.76
CA SER A 36 12.02 5.42 2.21
C SER A 36 12.19 6.70 3.02
N SER A 37 13.28 7.44 2.81
CA SER A 37 13.55 8.71 3.51
C SER A 37 12.50 9.77 3.23
N THR A 38 12.07 9.89 1.96
CA THR A 38 11.02 10.82 1.56
C THR A 38 9.68 10.39 2.17
N LEU A 39 9.32 9.11 2.10
CA LEU A 39 8.07 8.60 2.67
C LEU A 39 8.00 8.81 4.18
N PHE A 40 9.10 8.57 4.90
CA PHE A 40 9.21 8.87 6.33
C PHE A 40 9.03 10.37 6.61
N SER A 41 9.70 11.23 5.84
CA SER A 41 9.59 12.68 6.02
C SER A 41 8.18 13.20 5.74
N LEU A 42 7.51 12.66 4.72
CA LEU A 42 6.13 13.03 4.38
C LEU A 42 5.12 12.52 5.40
N ALA A 43 5.33 11.34 5.97
CA ALA A 43 4.47 10.80 7.04
C ALA A 43 4.47 11.68 8.29
N LEU A 44 5.59 12.37 8.56
CA LEU A 44 5.75 13.30 9.68
C LEU A 44 5.40 14.76 9.35
N ASP A 45 5.12 15.07 8.08
CA ASP A 45 4.79 16.43 7.65
C ASP A 45 3.29 16.68 7.85
N GLU A 46 2.94 17.41 8.92
CA GLU A 46 1.55 17.77 9.25
C GLU A 46 0.82 18.54 8.12
N SER A 47 1.55 19.11 7.17
CA SER A 47 0.96 19.81 6.02
C SER A 47 0.71 18.89 4.82
N PHE A 48 1.19 17.66 4.86
CA PHE A 48 1.10 16.70 3.78
C PHE A 48 -0.03 15.69 4.04
N ASN A 49 -1.00 15.65 3.13
CA ASN A 49 -2.04 14.62 3.13
C ASN A 49 -1.73 13.57 2.07
N PHE A 50 -1.67 12.30 2.49
CA PHE A 50 -1.62 11.18 1.56
C PHE A 50 -2.99 11.04 0.90
N ILE A 51 -3.01 11.12 -0.43
CA ILE A 51 -4.21 10.94 -1.24
C ILE A 51 -3.98 9.72 -2.12
N ASP A 52 -4.94 8.79 -2.17
CA ASP A 52 -4.85 7.58 -2.96
C ASP A 52 -4.97 7.84 -4.47
N LYS A 53 -4.75 6.78 -5.25
CA LYS A 53 -4.85 6.84 -6.71
C LYS A 53 -6.24 7.26 -7.20
N ASP A 54 -7.28 7.11 -6.38
CA ASP A 54 -8.69 7.38 -6.66
C ASP A 54 -9.19 8.70 -6.01
N ASP A 55 -8.27 9.58 -5.62
CA ASP A 55 -8.52 10.93 -5.07
C ASP A 55 -9.17 10.94 -3.68
N LYS A 56 -8.96 9.89 -2.88
CA LYS A 56 -9.44 9.80 -1.50
C LYS A 56 -8.30 9.98 -0.50
N PRO A 57 -8.53 10.68 0.63
CA PRO A 57 -7.57 10.71 1.72
C PRO A 57 -7.24 9.31 2.22
N ILE A 58 -5.96 9.08 2.47
CA ILE A 58 -5.45 7.85 3.07
C ILE A 58 -5.30 8.07 4.57
N GLU A 59 -5.78 7.11 5.34
CA GLU A 59 -5.55 7.09 6.78
C GLU A 59 -4.08 6.80 7.08
N THR A 60 -3.47 7.69 7.86
CA THR A 60 -2.18 7.48 8.50
C THR A 60 -2.40 7.15 9.97
N GLU A 61 -1.87 6.02 10.44
CA GLU A 61 -1.86 5.69 11.87
C GLU A 61 -0.48 6.02 12.47
N ASP A 62 -0.49 6.58 13.69
CA ASP A 62 0.70 6.98 14.47
C ASP A 62 1.81 7.68 13.65
N ASP A 63 1.41 8.51 12.67
CA ASP A 63 2.27 9.32 11.78
C ASP A 63 3.41 8.55 11.09
N THR A 64 3.31 7.22 11.04
CA THR A 64 4.38 6.33 10.52
C THR A 64 3.84 5.13 9.75
N TYR A 65 2.53 4.86 9.83
CA TYR A 65 1.85 3.79 9.10
C TYR A 65 0.96 4.37 8.01
N ILE A 66 1.37 4.24 6.75
CA ILE A 66 0.59 4.69 5.60
C ILE A 66 -0.19 3.49 5.04
N GLN A 67 -1.51 3.54 5.00
CA GLN A 67 -2.29 2.46 4.40
C GLN A 67 -2.01 2.34 2.89
N LEU A 68 -1.65 1.14 2.44
CA LEU A 68 -1.38 0.83 1.03
C LEU A 68 -2.65 0.37 0.30
N PHE A 69 -3.36 -0.60 0.89
CA PHE A 69 -4.61 -1.17 0.38
C PHE A 69 -5.22 -2.06 1.48
N SER A 70 -6.40 -2.63 1.24
CA SER A 70 -7.06 -3.58 2.15
C SER A 70 -7.32 -4.92 1.46
N ILE A 71 -7.23 -6.02 2.21
CA ILE A 71 -7.65 -7.35 1.79
C ILE A 71 -8.91 -7.70 2.58
N GLY A 72 -10.07 -7.66 1.92
CA GLY A 72 -11.34 -7.70 2.63
C GLY A 72 -11.42 -6.52 3.60
N SER A 73 -11.58 -6.78 4.89
CA SER A 73 -11.62 -5.78 5.95
C SER A 73 -10.26 -5.53 6.63
N THR A 74 -9.18 -6.18 6.17
CA THR A 74 -7.86 -6.08 6.80
C THR A 74 -7.00 -5.07 6.04
N PRO A 75 -6.73 -3.88 6.60
CA PRO A 75 -5.81 -2.91 6.00
C PRO A 75 -4.35 -3.38 6.13
N LEU A 76 -3.58 -3.15 5.07
CA LEU A 76 -2.13 -3.34 5.04
C LEU A 76 -1.47 -1.96 5.00
N TYR A 77 -0.49 -1.77 5.86
CA TYR A 77 0.23 -0.51 6.03
C TYR A 77 1.69 -0.67 5.65
N LEU A 78 2.27 0.38 5.09
CA LEU A 78 3.70 0.58 5.08
C LEU A 78 4.11 1.25 6.39
N ASN A 79 4.94 0.58 7.18
CA ASN A 79 5.70 1.22 8.24
C ASN A 79 6.89 1.94 7.60
N THR A 80 6.84 3.28 7.57
CA THR A 80 7.89 4.09 6.96
C THR A 80 9.20 4.08 7.74
N SER A 81 9.15 3.76 9.04
CA SER A 81 10.32 3.67 9.91
C SER A 81 11.10 2.38 9.71
N SER A 82 10.41 1.22 9.70
CA SER A 82 11.04 -0.09 9.54
C SER A 82 11.18 -0.54 8.08
N LYS A 83 10.51 0.16 7.15
CA LYS A 83 10.45 -0.19 5.71
C LYS A 83 9.82 -1.57 5.48
N GLU A 84 8.77 -1.87 6.23
CA GLU A 84 8.07 -3.15 6.18
C GLU A 84 6.58 -2.94 5.93
N VAL A 85 5.96 -3.94 5.29
CA VAL A 85 4.50 -3.99 5.18
C VAL A 85 3.97 -4.82 6.34
N CYS A 86 2.99 -4.27 7.05
CA CYS A 86 2.41 -4.90 8.22
C CYS A 86 0.89 -4.72 8.25
N THR A 87 0.23 -5.55 9.06
CA THR A 87 -1.13 -5.29 9.55
C THR A 87 -1.04 -4.76 10.97
N LEU A 88 -1.97 -3.91 11.37
CA LEU A 88 -2.05 -3.41 12.75
C LEU A 88 -3.15 -4.16 13.51
N ASN A 89 -2.77 -4.93 14.52
CA ASN A 89 -3.69 -5.75 15.31
C ASN A 89 -3.76 -5.24 16.75
N PHE A 90 -4.96 -5.04 17.29
CA PHE A 90 -5.13 -4.60 18.68
C PHE A 90 -4.65 -5.70 19.64
N ASP A 91 -3.70 -5.35 20.49
CA ASP A 91 -3.23 -6.19 21.58
C ASP A 91 -3.95 -5.77 22.88
N PRO A 92 -4.83 -6.61 23.46
CA PRO A 92 -5.57 -6.27 24.67
C PRO A 92 -4.69 -6.07 25.91
N ASP A 93 -3.53 -6.72 25.98
CA ASP A 93 -2.65 -6.65 27.14
C ASP A 93 -1.85 -5.33 27.13
N LEU A 94 -1.56 -4.82 25.93
CA LEU A 94 -0.87 -3.55 25.73
C LEU A 94 -1.83 -2.36 25.60
N GLY A 95 -3.08 -2.59 25.19
CA GLY A 95 -4.10 -1.56 25.03
C GLY A 95 -3.95 -0.70 23.76
N PHE A 96 -3.13 -1.13 22.80
CA PHE A 96 -2.92 -0.45 21.52
C PHE A 96 -2.67 -1.45 20.39
N LYS A 97 -2.66 -0.97 19.13
CA LYS A 97 -2.39 -1.82 17.97
C LYS A 97 -0.90 -2.07 17.81
N VAL A 98 -0.52 -3.32 17.61
CA VAL A 98 0.86 -3.74 17.33
C VAL A 98 1.03 -4.13 15.86
N PRO A 99 2.17 -3.80 15.24
CA PRO A 99 2.45 -4.20 13.88
C PRO A 99 2.76 -5.69 13.81
N GLN A 100 2.10 -6.38 12.89
CA GLN A 100 2.42 -7.75 12.51
C GLN A 100 2.92 -7.76 11.06
N ALA A 101 4.17 -8.15 10.87
CA ALA A 101 4.79 -8.20 9.55
C ALA A 101 4.02 -9.13 8.60
N VAL A 102 3.82 -8.67 7.38
CA VAL A 102 3.29 -9.48 6.28
C VAL A 102 4.48 -10.14 5.58
N SER A 103 4.41 -11.46 5.38
CA SER A 103 5.47 -12.18 4.69
C SER A 103 5.55 -11.76 3.21
N ASP A 104 6.76 -11.80 2.65
CA ASP A 104 6.98 -11.48 1.24
C ASP A 104 6.12 -12.34 0.29
N ASP A 105 5.97 -13.64 0.58
CA ASP A 105 5.09 -14.54 -0.18
C ASP A 105 3.61 -14.11 -0.12
N ALA A 106 3.14 -13.70 1.06
CA ALA A 106 1.78 -13.19 1.20
C ALA A 106 1.61 -11.88 0.41
N LEU A 107 2.57 -10.96 0.51
CA LEU A 107 2.52 -9.69 -0.21
C LEU A 107 2.57 -9.90 -1.74
N GLN A 108 3.42 -10.80 -2.23
CA GLN A 108 3.48 -11.16 -3.64
C GLN A 108 2.14 -11.72 -4.14
N LYS A 109 1.47 -12.57 -3.35
CA LYS A 109 0.12 -13.06 -3.67
C LYS A 109 -0.90 -11.93 -3.75
N CYS A 110 -0.76 -10.87 -2.95
CA CYS A 110 -1.63 -9.70 -3.02
C CYS A 110 -1.48 -8.95 -4.35
N PHE A 111 -0.28 -8.92 -4.93
CA PHE A 111 -0.01 -8.26 -6.21
C PHE A 111 -0.51 -9.04 -7.43
N ARG A 112 -1.09 -10.23 -7.25
CA ARG A 112 -1.92 -10.87 -8.28
C ARG A 112 -3.14 -10.02 -8.64
N TYR A 113 -3.62 -9.21 -7.69
CA TYR A 113 -4.68 -8.25 -7.91
C TYR A 113 -4.08 -6.91 -8.30
N LYS A 114 -4.33 -6.51 -9.56
CA LYS A 114 -3.76 -5.30 -10.16
C LYS A 114 -3.98 -4.05 -9.31
N ASP A 115 -5.18 -3.87 -8.76
CA ASP A 115 -5.51 -2.67 -7.99
C ASP A 115 -4.70 -2.57 -6.69
N ASN A 116 -4.47 -3.70 -6.01
CA ASN A 116 -3.59 -3.72 -4.83
C ASN A 116 -2.18 -3.29 -5.19
N TYR A 117 -1.63 -3.80 -6.29
CA TYR A 117 -0.32 -3.40 -6.77
C TYR A 117 -0.27 -1.90 -7.13
N LEU A 118 -1.25 -1.39 -7.86
CA LEU A 118 -1.30 0.02 -8.25
C LEU A 118 -1.43 0.95 -7.05
N SER A 119 -2.29 0.62 -6.08
CA SER A 119 -2.42 1.41 -4.85
C SER A 119 -1.13 1.41 -4.05
N ALA A 120 -0.47 0.26 -3.89
CA ALA A 120 0.81 0.18 -3.22
C ALA A 120 1.89 1.02 -3.92
N MET A 121 1.94 0.96 -5.25
CA MET A 121 2.92 1.67 -6.09
C MET A 121 2.68 3.18 -6.15
N HIS A 122 1.42 3.62 -6.08
CA HIS A 122 1.07 5.03 -5.94
C HIS A 122 1.78 5.65 -4.73
N ILE A 123 1.80 4.91 -3.61
CA ILE A 123 2.47 5.32 -2.39
C ILE A 123 3.98 5.13 -2.49
N VAL A 124 4.48 3.89 -2.65
CA VAL A 124 5.93 3.66 -2.58
C VAL A 124 6.70 4.26 -3.74
N GLY A 125 6.04 4.46 -4.88
CA GLY A 125 6.60 5.11 -6.06
C GLY A 125 6.51 6.63 -6.02
N LEU A 126 5.80 7.22 -5.04
CA LEU A 126 5.49 8.66 -4.96
C LEU A 126 4.83 9.18 -6.25
N ASP A 127 4.09 8.32 -6.95
CA ASP A 127 3.58 8.62 -8.30
C ASP A 127 2.42 9.62 -8.21
N GLY A 128 2.64 10.85 -8.64
CA GLY A 128 1.64 11.91 -8.59
C GLY A 128 1.20 12.35 -7.19
N ILE A 129 1.80 11.82 -6.11
CA ILE A 129 1.35 12.03 -4.73
C ILE A 129 1.41 13.51 -4.31
N PHE A 130 2.45 14.23 -4.74
CA PHE A 130 2.60 15.66 -4.48
C PHE A 130 1.53 16.50 -5.19
N ASN A 131 1.20 16.14 -6.44
CA ASN A 131 0.17 16.84 -7.20
C ASN A 131 -1.20 16.63 -6.56
N LYS A 132 -1.52 15.40 -6.15
CA LYS A 132 -2.78 15.11 -5.46
C LYS A 132 -2.88 15.83 -4.11
N ASN A 133 -1.80 15.90 -3.32
CA ASN A 133 -1.81 16.69 -2.10
C ASN A 133 -2.07 18.18 -2.40
N LEU A 134 -1.39 18.76 -3.41
CA LEU A 134 -1.60 20.16 -3.81
C LEU A 134 -3.05 20.42 -4.24
N GLU A 135 -3.63 19.54 -5.05
CA GLU A 135 -5.02 19.63 -5.49
C GLU A 135 -5.99 19.52 -4.31
N ASN A 136 -5.75 18.58 -3.39
CA ASN A 136 -6.52 18.46 -2.16
C ASN A 136 -6.47 19.75 -1.31
N GLN A 137 -5.30 20.35 -1.13
CA GLN A 137 -5.16 21.61 -0.39
C GLN A 137 -5.93 22.76 -1.06
N LYS A 138 -5.86 22.87 -2.39
CA LYS A 138 -6.66 23.84 -3.16
C LYS A 138 -8.16 23.64 -2.97
N ASN A 139 -8.61 22.38 -2.96
CA ASN A 139 -10.02 22.03 -2.77
C ASN A 139 -10.50 22.35 -1.35
N ILE A 140 -9.67 22.13 -0.33
CA ILE A 140 -9.97 22.51 1.06
C ILE A 140 -10.13 24.03 1.16
N ILE A 141 -9.19 24.80 0.62
CA ILE A 141 -9.28 26.28 0.61
C ILE A 141 -10.57 26.73 -0.09
N ALA A 142 -10.83 26.24 -1.30
CA ALA A 142 -12.03 26.59 -2.05
C ALA A 142 -13.30 26.27 -1.26
N SER A 143 -13.33 25.12 -0.58
CA SER A 143 -14.47 24.71 0.25
C SER A 143 -14.67 25.64 1.44
N LEU A 144 -13.60 26.02 2.14
CA LEU A 144 -13.65 26.93 3.29
C LEU A 144 -14.04 28.37 2.90
N THR A 145 -13.62 28.85 1.74
CA THR A 145 -13.93 30.21 1.26
C THR A 145 -15.33 30.36 0.69
N ASN A 146 -16.01 29.24 0.37
CA ASN A 146 -17.37 29.22 -0.17
C ASN A 146 -18.44 28.89 0.90
N ILE A 147 -18.05 28.90 2.18
CA ILE A 147 -18.94 28.86 3.36
C ILE A 147 -19.23 30.29 3.81
#